data_AF-A0AAN9U880-F1
#
_entry.id   AF-A0AAN9U880-F1
#
_cell.length_a   1.000
_cell.length_b   1.000
_cell.length_c   1.000
_cell.angle_alpha   90.00
_cell.angle_beta   90.00
_cell.angle_gamma   90.00
#
_symmetry.space_group_name_H-M   'P 1'
#
loop_
_entity.id
_entity.type
_entity.pdbx_description
1 polymer ?
#
loop_
_entity_poly.entity_id
_entity_poly.type
_entity_poly.pdbx_seq_one_letter_code
_entity_poly.pdbx_strand_id
1 'polypeptide(L)' 'MGGSSYFPKEVASTPRIWNRRLGDVVFEKEHEQGGHFAAWEQPEALAEDLRTMFKPDGPAYRAFNQE' A
#
# COMPACT_ATOMS: atom_id res chain seq x y z
N MET A 1 1.23 2.42 -12.13
CA MET A 1 2.04 2.05 -10.96
C MET A 1 1.35 2.53 -9.69
N GLY A 2 1.09 1.64 -8.74
CA GLY A 2 0.34 1.94 -7.50
C GLY A 2 0.82 1.10 -6.31
N GLY A 3 0.34 1.45 -5.13
CA GLY A 3 0.61 0.74 -3.88
C GLY A 3 -0.69 0.29 -3.21
N SER A 4 -0.63 -0.76 -2.39
CA SER A 4 -1.78 -1.23 -1.61
C SER A 4 -1.37 -1.56 -0.18
N SER A 5 -2.16 -1.08 0.77
CA SER A 5 -1.99 -1.34 2.20
C SER A 5 -3.24 -2.05 2.70
N TYR A 6 -3.08 -3.29 3.17
CA TYR A 6 -4.18 -4.20 3.48
C TYR A 6 -4.42 -4.26 4.98
N PHE A 7 -5.58 -3.78 5.41
CA PHE A 7 -6.03 -3.81 6.80
C PHE A 7 -7.10 -4.90 6.97
N PRO A 8 -7.07 -5.70 8.05
CA PRO A 8 -7.87 -6.92 8.16
C PRO A 8 -9.38 -6.66 8.30
N LYS A 9 -9.80 -5.47 8.74
CA LYS A 9 -11.21 -5.09 8.90
C LYS A 9 -11.69 -4.12 7.81
N GLU A 10 -10.97 -4.03 6.68
CA GLU A 10 -11.45 -3.29 5.50
C GLU A 10 -12.73 -3.93 4.96
N VAL A 11 -13.76 -3.11 4.70
CA VAL A 11 -15.08 -3.56 4.23
C VAL A 11 -14.97 -4.13 2.82
N ALA A 12 -14.16 -3.51 1.98
CA ALA A 12 -13.93 -3.95 0.61
C ALA A 12 -12.58 -4.67 0.48
N SER A 13 -12.39 -5.77 1.24
CA SER A 13 -11.19 -6.60 1.12
C SER A 13 -11.16 -7.31 -0.24
N THR A 14 -10.61 -6.64 -1.25
CA THR A 14 -10.49 -7.17 -2.60
C THR A 14 -9.31 -8.14 -2.69
N PRO A 15 -9.44 -9.23 -3.47
CA PRO A 15 -8.33 -10.13 -3.71
C PRO A 15 -7.12 -9.38 -4.29
N ARG A 16 -5.91 -9.59 -3.73
CA ARG A 16 -4.66 -8.93 -4.17
C ARG A 16 -4.41 -9.03 -5.68
N ILE A 17 -4.81 -10.17 -6.27
CA ILE A 17 -4.68 -10.42 -7.71
C ILE A 17 -5.46 -9.41 -8.56
N TRP A 18 -6.53 -8.81 -8.04
CA TRP A 18 -7.29 -7.79 -8.77
C TRP A 18 -6.49 -6.49 -8.91
N ASN A 19 -5.73 -6.08 -7.89
CA ASN A 19 -4.90 -4.88 -7.97
C ASN A 19 -3.84 -5.02 -9.07
N ARG A 20 -3.26 -6.22 -9.23
CA ARG A 20 -2.30 -6.52 -10.30
C ARG A 20 -2.91 -6.53 -11.71
N ARG A 21 -4.24 -6.62 -11.82
CA ARG A 21 -4.96 -6.50 -13.11
C ARG A 21 -5.26 -5.05 -13.47
N LEU A 22 -5.28 -4.15 -12.50
CA LEU A 22 -5.54 -2.71 -12.72
C LEU A 22 -4.27 -1.93 -13.11
N GLY A 23 -3.09 -2.51 -12.92
CA GLY A 23 -1.80 -1.97 -13.34
C GLY A 23 -0.65 -2.49 -12.50
N ASP A 24 0.54 -1.96 -12.72
CA ASP A 24 1.72 -2.36 -11.95
C ASP A 24 1.57 -1.99 -10.47
N VAL A 25 1.68 -3.00 -9.61
CA VAL A 25 1.70 -2.82 -8.16
C VAL A 25 3.14 -2.90 -7.70
N VAL A 26 3.67 -1.77 -7.22
CA VAL A 26 5.09 -1.63 -6.84
C VAL A 26 5.29 -1.70 -5.33
N PHE A 27 4.22 -1.61 -4.56
CA PHE A 27 4.23 -1.71 -3.10
C PHE A 27 2.98 -2.43 -2.61
N GLU A 28 3.13 -3.46 -1.78
CA GLU A 28 2.04 -4.12 -1.08
C GLU A 28 2.48 -4.44 0.35
N LYS A 29 1.62 -4.16 1.34
CA LYS A 29 1.86 -4.55 2.74
C LYS A 29 0.56 -4.98 3.40
N GLU A 30 0.63 -6.03 4.21
CA GLU A 30 -0.47 -6.50 5.05
C GLU A 30 -0.21 -6.09 6.50
N HIS A 31 -1.30 -5.73 7.21
CA HIS A 31 -1.29 -5.33 8.60
C HIS A 31 -2.09 -6.29 9.46
N GLU A 32 -1.75 -6.40 10.74
CA GLU A 32 -2.42 -7.29 11.69
C GLU A 32 -3.66 -6.65 12.34
N GLN A 33 -3.79 -5.32 12.26
CA GLN A 33 -4.84 -4.53 12.94
C GLN A 33 -5.32 -3.38 12.06
N GLY A 34 -6.47 -2.79 12.40
CA GLY A 34 -7.11 -1.69 11.65
C GLY A 34 -8.15 -2.16 10.63
N GLY A 35 -8.80 -1.19 9.99
CA GLY A 35 -9.89 -1.43 9.06
C GLY A 35 -10.12 -0.28 8.09
N HIS A 36 -11.38 -0.05 7.75
CA HIS A 36 -11.80 0.91 6.73
C HIS A 36 -11.30 2.33 6.97
N PHE A 37 -11.15 2.74 8.23
CA PHE A 37 -10.62 4.04 8.59
C PHE A 37 -9.15 3.94 8.99
N ALA A 38 -8.31 3.29 8.16
CA ALA A 38 -6.89 3.05 8.42
C ALA A 38 -6.12 4.29 8.91
N ALA A 39 -6.39 5.46 8.32
CA ALA A 39 -5.76 6.73 8.72
C ALA A 39 -6.11 7.17 10.16
N TRP A 40 -7.23 6.71 10.69
CA TRP A 40 -7.68 6.97 12.05
C TRP A 40 -7.36 5.83 13.01
N GLU A 41 -7.55 4.58 12.56
CA GLU A 41 -7.37 3.37 13.37
C GLU A 41 -5.90 3.00 13.58
N GLN A 42 -5.06 3.22 12.57
CA GLN A 42 -3.62 2.89 12.55
C GLN A 42 -2.80 4.00 11.84
N PRO A 43 -2.82 5.25 12.36
CA PRO A 43 -2.21 6.40 11.68
C PRO A 43 -0.71 6.21 11.43
N GLU A 44 0.02 5.64 12.38
CA GLU A 44 1.46 5.40 12.25
C GLU A 44 1.75 4.36 11.17
N ALA A 45 0.99 3.27 11.14
CA ALA A 45 1.18 2.19 10.16
C ALA A 45 0.93 2.69 8.73
N LEU A 46 -0.17 3.44 8.53
CA LEU A 46 -0.46 4.02 7.22
C LEU A 46 0.60 5.07 6.82
N ALA A 47 1.03 5.93 7.74
CA ALA A 47 2.06 6.92 7.47
C ALA A 47 3.42 6.28 7.14
N GLU A 48 3.78 5.19 7.83
CA GLU A 48 4.99 4.41 7.54
C GLU A 48 4.94 3.80 6.14
N ASP A 49 3.79 3.29 5.72
CA ASP A 49 3.62 2.71 4.38
C ASP A 49 3.82 3.75 3.29
N LEU A 50 3.22 4.94 3.46
CA LEU A 50 3.42 6.07 2.55
C LEU A 50 4.90 6.48 2.51
N ARG A 51 5.54 6.63 3.67
CA ARG A 51 6.98 6.96 3.73
C ARG A 51 7.81 5.87 3.06
N THR A 52 7.50 4.59 3.25
CA THR A 52 8.23 3.48 2.66
C THR A 52 8.07 3.44 1.15
N MET A 53 6.87 3.69 0.65
CA MET A 53 6.57 3.70 -0.78
C MET A 53 7.27 4.86 -1.50
N PHE A 54 7.25 6.06 -0.90
CA PHE A 54 7.65 7.32 -1.54
C PHE A 54 8.99 7.90 -1.09
N LYS A 55 9.70 7.31 -0.12
CA LYS A 55 11.06 7.74 0.25
C LYS A 55 12.00 7.71 -0.96
N PRO A 56 13.12 8.45 -0.92
CA PRO A 56 14.23 8.24 -1.85
C PRO A 56 14.60 6.76 -1.94
N ASP A 57 14.82 6.27 -3.15
CA ASP A 57 15.03 4.85 -3.47
C ASP A 57 13.89 3.91 -3.04
N GLY A 58 12.73 4.45 -2.70
CA GLY A 58 11.51 3.71 -2.41
C GLY A 58 10.98 2.98 -3.65
N PRO A 59 10.06 2.01 -3.47
CA PRO A 59 9.52 1.23 -4.59
C PRO A 59 8.91 2.08 -5.71
N ALA A 60 8.20 3.16 -5.39
CA ALA A 60 7.65 4.06 -6.40
C ALA A 60 8.76 4.85 -7.12
N TYR A 61 9.77 5.31 -6.38
CA TYR A 61 10.92 6.01 -6.95
C TYR A 61 11.69 5.12 -7.93
N ARG A 62 11.99 3.88 -7.55
CA ARG A 62 12.69 2.92 -8.43
C ARG A 62 11.87 2.58 -9.67
N ALA A 63 10.55 2.44 -9.54
CA ALA A 63 9.70 2.14 -10.69
C ALA A 63 9.66 3.29 -11.72
N PHE A 64 9.87 4.53 -11.28
CA PHE A 64 9.91 5.68 -12.17
C PHE A 64 11.30 5.92 -12.80
N ASN A 65 12.38 5.65 -12.05
CA ASN A 65 13.76 5.94 -12.48
C ASN A 65 14.49 4.73 -13.07
N GLN A 66 13.76 3.68 -13.47
CA GLN A 66 14.30 2.60 -14.28
C GLN A 66 14.35 3.05 -15.75
N GLU A 67 15.49 3.65 -16.15
CA GLU A 67 16.01 3.58 -17.53
C GLU A 67 16.92 2.35 -17.68
#